data_AF-A0A1B6KPA5-F1
#
_entry.id   AF-A0A1B6KPA5-F1
#
_cell.length_a   1.000
_cell.length_b   1.000
_cell.length_c   1.000
_cell.angle_alpha   90.00
_cell.angle_beta   90.00
_cell.angle_gamma   90.00
#
_symmetry.space_group_name_H-M   'P 1'
#
loop_
_entity.id
_entity.type
_entity.pdbx_description
1 polymer ?
#
loop_
_entity_poly.entity_id
_entity_poly.type
_entity_poly.pdbx_seq_one_letter_code
_entity_poly.pdbx_strand_id
1 'polypeptide(L)'
;PEDRTCPGAGIDDHWCTCHLSRDIPTNSTQVRRAAEHLVKHVNSLLSQYPKCAVLQLYKIRSAREESSTSHRSFRTTDVGIRDFSVTIETTPGKALFESTVRYNGNTNSYVIVGTISRINLYGSQSQCVSQYRLRLYCYCIHD
;
A
#
# COMPACT_ATOMS: atom_id res chain seq x y z
N PRO A 1 4.04 -20.42 11.65
CA PRO A 1 5.50 -20.63 11.60
C PRO A 1 6.19 -19.47 12.32
N GLU A 2 6.72 -19.74 13.51
CA GLU A 2 7.41 -18.75 14.34
C GLU A 2 8.75 -18.40 13.68
N ASP A 3 8.88 -17.12 13.34
CA ASP A 3 10.11 -16.36 13.07
C ASP A 3 11.20 -17.04 12.20
N ARG A 4 11.00 -16.97 10.88
CA ARG A 4 12.08 -17.20 9.91
C ARG A 4 13.05 -16.03 9.92
N THR A 5 14.07 -16.10 10.76
CA THR A 5 15.17 -15.13 10.81
C THR A 5 16.34 -15.60 9.94
N CYS A 6 17.06 -14.67 9.31
CA CYS A 6 18.26 -15.00 8.52
C CYS A 6 19.33 -15.78 9.32
N PRO A 7 19.63 -15.41 10.59
CA PRO A 7 20.53 -16.22 11.42
C PRO A 7 20.01 -17.64 11.68
N GLY A 8 18.70 -17.81 11.86
CA GLY A 8 18.07 -19.13 12.00
C GLY A 8 18.19 -20.00 10.75
N ALA A 9 18.43 -19.40 9.59
CA ALA A 9 18.70 -20.09 8.33
C ALA A 9 20.20 -20.25 8.02
N GLY A 10 21.10 -19.86 8.94
CA GLY A 10 22.55 -19.88 8.71
C GLY A 10 23.04 -18.88 7.66
N ILE A 11 22.22 -17.87 7.35
CA ILE A 11 22.56 -16.80 6.41
C ILE A 11 23.14 -15.64 7.21
N ASP A 12 24.40 -15.30 6.94
CA ASP A 12 25.02 -14.11 7.54
C ASP A 12 24.21 -12.86 7.17
N ASP A 13 24.17 -11.89 8.09
CA ASP A 13 23.42 -10.65 7.91
C ASP A 13 23.83 -9.91 6.62
N HIS A 14 25.09 -10.01 6.19
CA HIS A 14 25.54 -9.45 4.92
C HIS A 14 24.78 -10.01 3.70
N TRP A 15 24.42 -11.29 3.72
CA TRP A 15 23.73 -12.01 2.64
C TRP A 15 22.22 -12.11 2.84
N CYS A 16 21.70 -11.61 3.97
CA CYS A 16 20.28 -11.58 4.25
C CYS A 16 19.57 -10.69 3.22
N THR A 17 18.90 -11.34 2.26
CA THR A 17 18.16 -10.66 1.18
C THR A 17 16.73 -10.28 1.63
N CYS A 18 16.36 -10.60 2.87
CA CYS A 18 15.04 -10.28 3.39
C CYS A 18 14.92 -8.77 3.65
N HIS A 19 13.93 -8.12 3.03
CA HIS A 19 13.50 -6.79 3.46
C HIS A 19 13.04 -6.89 4.91
N LEU A 20 13.66 -6.11 5.79
CA LEU A 20 13.24 -6.01 7.18
C LEU A 20 11.98 -5.13 7.21
N SER A 21 10.88 -5.69 7.68
CA SER A 21 9.64 -4.95 7.91
C SER A 21 9.22 -5.09 9.35
N ARG A 22 8.53 -4.08 9.88
CA ARG A 22 7.88 -4.14 11.19
C ARG A 22 6.43 -3.72 11.07
N ASP A 23 5.53 -4.44 11.73
CA ASP A 23 4.14 -4.00 11.84
C ASP A 23 4.09 -2.69 12.66
N ILE A 24 3.27 -1.75 12.20
CA ILE A 24 3.07 -0.45 12.84
C ILE A 24 1.57 -0.20 13.09
N PRO A 25 1.20 0.61 14.10
CA PRO A 25 -0.19 0.90 14.38
C PRO A 25 -0.90 1.55 13.20
N THR A 26 -2.04 0.97 12.81
CA THR A 26 -2.88 1.46 11.70
C THR A 26 -3.53 2.81 11.99
N ASN A 27 -3.62 3.20 13.26
CA ASN A 27 -4.15 4.48 13.71
C ASN A 27 -3.12 5.62 13.72
N SER A 28 -1.84 5.34 13.42
CA SER A 28 -0.81 6.39 13.39
C SER A 28 -1.08 7.40 12.27
N THR A 29 -0.75 8.66 12.51
CA THR A 29 -1.01 9.77 11.57
C THR A 29 -0.34 9.54 10.22
N GLN A 30 0.88 8.97 10.21
CA GLN A 30 1.62 8.69 8.97
C GLN A 30 0.94 7.59 8.16
N VAL A 31 0.48 6.52 8.80
CA VAL A 31 -0.23 5.42 8.12
C VAL A 31 -1.57 5.88 7.57
N ARG A 32 -2.33 6.69 8.33
CA ARG A 32 -3.58 7.27 7.84
C ARG A 32 -3.38 8.14 6.60
N ARG A 33 -2.37 9.01 6.62
CA ARG A 33 -2.01 9.85 5.47
C ARG A 33 -1.55 9.02 4.27
N ALA A 34 -0.78 7.95 4.49
CA ALA A 34 -0.38 7.03 3.44
C ALA A 34 -1.59 6.33 2.80
N ALA A 35 -2.53 5.83 3.62
CA ALA A 35 -3.76 5.20 3.16
C ALA A 35 -4.66 6.17 2.37
N GLU A 36 -4.83 7.40 2.87
CA GLU A 36 -5.57 8.47 2.16
C GLU A 36 -4.90 8.83 0.82
N HIS A 37 -3.57 8.91 0.80
CA HIS A 37 -2.81 9.15 -0.43
C HIS A 37 -3.00 8.01 -1.44
N LEU A 38 -3.02 6.75 -0.99
CA LEU A 38 -3.31 5.60 -1.85
C LEU A 38 -4.71 5.68 -2.46
N VAL A 39 -5.75 5.98 -1.68
CA VAL A 39 -7.12 6.16 -2.22
C VAL A 39 -7.16 7.31 -3.23
N LYS A 40 -6.51 8.44 -2.93
CA LYS A 40 -6.42 9.57 -3.86
C LYS A 40 -5.73 9.17 -5.17
N HIS A 41 -4.65 8.41 -5.09
CA HIS A 41 -3.94 7.92 -6.27
C HIS A 41 -4.84 6.98 -7.09
N VAL A 42 -5.52 6.01 -6.47
CA VAL A 42 -6.46 5.12 -7.17
C VAL A 42 -7.57 5.92 -7.86
N ASN A 43 -8.17 6.89 -7.18
CA ASN A 43 -9.19 7.75 -7.79
C ASN A 43 -8.65 8.61 -8.95
N SER A 44 -7.37 9.00 -8.92
CA SER A 44 -6.74 9.71 -10.05
C SER A 44 -6.65 8.83 -11.29
N LEU A 45 -6.39 7.52 -11.13
CA LEU A 45 -6.40 6.54 -12.24
C LEU A 45 -7.80 6.38 -12.84
N LEU A 46 -8.85 6.54 -12.03
CA LEU A 46 -10.25 6.42 -12.42
C LEU A 46 -10.87 7.74 -12.92
N SER A 47 -10.17 8.86 -12.82
CA SER A 47 -10.73 10.20 -13.08
C SER A 47 -11.34 10.40 -14.48
N GLN A 48 -10.83 9.67 -15.48
CA GLN A 48 -11.33 9.72 -16.86
C GLN A 48 -12.44 8.69 -17.15
N TYR A 49 -12.89 7.95 -16.14
CA TYR A 49 -13.84 6.84 -16.27
C TYR A 49 -15.10 7.12 -15.43
N PRO A 50 -16.06 7.90 -15.97
CA PRO A 50 -17.22 8.36 -15.20
C PRO A 50 -18.15 7.22 -14.75
N LYS A 51 -18.04 6.03 -15.35
CA LYS A 51 -18.78 4.84 -14.92
C LYS A 51 -18.19 4.18 -13.66
N CYS A 52 -16.98 4.58 -13.25
CA CYS A 52 -16.35 4.09 -12.03
C CYS A 52 -16.68 5.01 -10.85
N ALA A 53 -17.00 4.41 -9.71
CA ALA A 53 -17.25 5.12 -8.48
C ALA A 53 -15.99 5.81 -7.97
N VAL A 54 -16.17 6.97 -7.34
CA VAL A 54 -15.14 7.56 -6.49
C VAL A 54 -15.05 6.71 -5.23
N LEU A 55 -13.87 6.11 -5.00
CA LEU A 55 -13.63 5.24 -3.87
C LEU A 55 -13.31 6.06 -2.62
N GLN A 56 -13.74 5.54 -1.48
CA GLN A 56 -13.49 6.12 -0.16
C GLN A 56 -12.77 5.11 0.73
N LEU A 57 -11.84 5.58 1.56
CA LEU A 57 -11.18 4.74 2.56
C LEU A 57 -12.22 4.25 3.57
N TYR A 58 -12.41 2.94 3.66
CA TYR A 58 -13.29 2.33 4.65
C TYR A 58 -12.51 1.88 5.89
N LYS A 59 -11.41 1.15 5.70
CA LYS A 59 -10.60 0.64 6.81
C LYS A 59 -9.14 0.42 6.39
N ILE A 60 -8.21 0.68 7.29
CA ILE A 60 -6.81 0.24 7.15
C ILE A 60 -6.71 -1.14 7.80
N ARG A 61 -6.41 -2.17 7.01
CA ARG A 61 -6.37 -3.58 7.45
C ARG A 61 -5.03 -3.93 8.11
N SER A 62 -3.94 -3.46 7.55
CA SER A 62 -2.58 -3.65 8.08
C SER A 62 -1.65 -2.55 7.57
N ALA A 63 -0.57 -2.32 8.31
CA ALA A 63 0.49 -1.41 7.93
C ALA A 63 1.84 -1.92 8.44
N ARG A 64 2.85 -1.85 7.59
CA ARG A 64 4.24 -2.17 7.91
C ARG A 64 5.15 -1.04 7.48
N GLU A 65 6.21 -0.82 8.24
CA GLU A 65 7.32 0.04 7.84
C GLU A 65 8.47 -0.83 7.34
N GLU A 66 8.92 -0.55 6.12
CA GLU A 66 10.02 -1.25 5.46
C GLU A 66 11.35 -0.53 5.75
N SER A 67 12.40 -1.31 6.03
CA SER A 67 13.78 -0.83 6.19
C SER A 67 14.60 -1.25 4.96
N SER A 68 15.19 -0.27 4.27
CA SER A 68 16.08 -0.52 3.13
C SER A 68 17.38 -1.18 3.60
N THR A 69 17.88 -2.16 2.85
CA THR A 69 19.10 -2.93 3.11
C THR A 69 20.38 -2.10 3.32
N SER A 70 20.42 -0.84 2.85
CA SER A 70 21.52 0.11 3.06
C SER A 70 21.51 0.81 4.42
N HIS A 71 20.38 0.80 5.13
CA HIS A 71 20.23 1.36 6.48
C HIS A 71 19.59 0.29 7.36
N ARG A 72 20.42 -0.68 7.81
CA ARG A 72 20.04 -1.83 8.66
C ARG A 72 19.62 -1.45 10.09
N SER A 73 19.01 -0.29 10.26
CA SER A 73 18.55 0.20 11.53
C SER A 73 17.40 1.16 11.29
N PHE A 74 16.30 0.95 12.01
CA PHE A 74 15.20 1.92 12.15
C PHE A 74 15.67 3.14 12.98
N ARG A 75 16.80 3.76 12.61
CA ARG A 75 17.32 4.93 13.33
C ARG A 75 16.33 6.06 13.15
N THR A 76 15.69 6.40 14.26
CA THR A 76 14.64 7.41 14.41
C THR A 76 15.13 8.85 14.22
N THR A 77 16.41 9.06 13.88
CA THR A 77 17.05 10.37 13.86
C THR A 77 17.07 11.05 12.50
N ASP A 78 16.80 10.32 11.41
CA ASP A 78 16.67 10.95 10.10
C ASP A 78 15.21 11.36 9.85
N VAL A 79 15.02 12.63 9.48
CA VAL A 79 13.79 13.16 8.85
C VAL A 79 13.67 12.61 7.40
N GLY A 80 14.06 11.36 7.22
CA GLY A 80 14.43 10.75 5.95
C GLY A 80 13.25 10.15 5.21
N ILE A 81 13.61 9.28 4.26
CA ILE A 81 12.69 8.49 3.44
C ILE A 81 12.22 7.29 4.26
N ARG A 82 10.91 7.09 4.35
CA ARG A 82 10.29 5.92 4.99
C ARG A 82 9.28 5.28 4.05
N ASP A 83 9.32 3.97 3.95
CA ASP A 83 8.41 3.21 3.10
C ASP A 83 7.38 2.48 3.96
N PHE A 84 6.10 2.73 3.67
CA PHE A 84 4.99 2.12 4.37
C PHE A 84 4.25 1.17 3.44
N SER A 85 4.29 -0.13 3.71
CA SER A 85 3.41 -1.10 3.06
C SER A 85 2.05 -1.08 3.77
N VAL A 86 1.00 -0.67 3.05
CA VAL A 86 -0.36 -0.55 3.62
C VAL A 86 -1.35 -1.41 2.86
N THR A 87 -2.21 -2.08 3.61
CA THR A 87 -3.37 -2.79 3.08
C THR A 87 -4.63 -2.03 3.50
N ILE A 88 -5.40 -1.56 2.53
CA ILE A 88 -6.62 -0.79 2.77
C ILE A 88 -7.85 -1.48 2.20
N GLU A 89 -8.99 -1.21 2.80
CA GLU A 89 -10.30 -1.53 2.26
C GLU A 89 -11.00 -0.24 1.84
N THR A 90 -11.60 -0.23 0.66
CA THR A 90 -12.40 0.90 0.18
C THR A 90 -13.86 0.56 -0.01
N THR A 91 -14.69 1.60 -0.04
CA THR A 91 -16.10 1.54 -0.43
C THR A 91 -16.36 2.48 -1.61
N PRO A 92 -17.27 2.14 -2.53
CA PRO A 92 -18.04 0.89 -2.61
C PRO A 92 -17.19 -0.34 -3.02
N GLY A 93 -17.79 -1.54 -3.01
CA GLY A 93 -17.17 -2.76 -3.54
C GLY A 93 -16.25 -3.55 -2.60
N LYS A 94 -15.96 -3.02 -1.39
CA LYS A 94 -15.14 -3.71 -0.37
C LYS A 94 -13.79 -4.16 -0.92
N ALA A 95 -13.19 -3.27 -1.69
CA ALA A 95 -11.95 -3.52 -2.40
C ALA A 95 -10.77 -3.54 -1.45
N LEU A 96 -9.98 -4.62 -1.48
CA LEU A 96 -8.73 -4.71 -0.75
C LEU A 96 -7.56 -4.36 -1.66
N PHE A 97 -6.89 -3.25 -1.36
CA PHE A 97 -5.69 -2.81 -2.05
C PHE A 97 -4.47 -2.90 -1.14
N GLU A 98 -3.36 -3.36 -1.71
CA GLU A 98 -2.05 -3.36 -1.07
C GLU A 98 -1.07 -2.55 -1.92
N SER A 99 -0.30 -1.68 -1.28
CA SER A 99 0.70 -0.85 -1.96
C SER A 99 1.76 -0.34 -0.98
N THR A 100 2.93 -0.01 -1.52
CA THR A 100 4.00 0.68 -0.78
C THR A 100 3.89 2.19 -1.01
N VAL A 101 3.81 2.95 0.07
CA VAL A 101 3.75 4.42 0.04
C VAL A 101 5.01 4.97 0.71
N ARG A 102 5.81 5.70 -0.06
CA ARG A 102 7.01 6.36 0.41
C ARG A 102 6.68 7.74 0.95
N TYR A 103 7.04 7.98 2.20
CA TYR A 103 7.05 9.28 2.83
C TYR A 103 8.44 9.89 2.77
N ASN A 104 8.55 11.12 2.27
CA ASN A 104 9.76 11.92 2.34
C ASN A 104 9.61 12.98 3.42
N GLY A 105 10.34 12.86 4.52
CA GLY A 105 10.26 13.81 5.63
C GLY A 105 10.74 15.22 5.28
N ASN A 106 11.68 15.37 4.33
CA ASN A 106 12.21 16.68 3.92
C ASN A 106 11.19 17.52 3.16
N THR A 107 10.40 16.88 2.28
CA THR A 107 9.35 17.56 1.49
C THR A 107 7.96 17.38 2.10
N ASN A 108 7.85 16.60 3.17
CA ASN A 108 6.60 16.19 3.80
C ASN A 108 5.57 15.65 2.79
N SER A 109 6.04 14.85 1.81
CA SER A 109 5.21 14.33 0.72
C SER A 109 5.13 12.81 0.72
N TYR A 110 4.07 12.29 0.10
CA TYR A 110 3.81 10.87 -0.08
C TYR A 110 3.81 10.55 -1.57
N VAL A 111 4.37 9.40 -1.94
CA VAL A 111 4.33 8.88 -3.32
C VAL A 111 4.10 7.37 -3.30
N ILE A 112 3.36 6.86 -4.28
CA ILE A 112 3.22 5.41 -4.49
C ILE A 112 4.51 4.87 -5.11
N VAL A 113 5.08 3.83 -4.51
CA VAL A 113 6.25 3.12 -5.02
C VAL A 113 5.80 1.78 -5.59
N GLY A 114 6.15 1.52 -6.85
CA GLY A 114 5.77 0.29 -7.54
C GLY A 114 4.30 0.28 -7.97
N THR A 115 3.68 -0.90 -7.90
CA THR A 115 2.31 -1.15 -8.34
C THR A 115 1.33 -1.27 -7.18
N ILE A 116 0.05 -1.04 -7.45
CA ILE A 116 -1.03 -1.27 -6.50
C ILE A 116 -1.62 -2.65 -6.78
N SER A 117 -1.67 -3.50 -5.77
CA SER A 117 -2.20 -4.86 -5.86
C SER A 117 -3.64 -4.89 -5.40
N ARG A 118 -4.55 -5.42 -6.22
CA ARG A 118 -5.91 -5.78 -5.80
C ARG A 118 -5.88 -7.22 -5.28
N ILE A 119 -6.11 -7.42 -3.98
CA ILE A 119 -5.86 -8.71 -3.31
C ILE A 119 -7.12 -9.53 -3.02
N ASN A 120 -8.31 -9.02 -3.32
CA ASN A 120 -9.56 -9.79 -3.29
C ASN A 120 -10.29 -9.78 -4.62
N LEU A 121 -11.13 -10.79 -4.84
CA LEU A 121 -11.94 -10.95 -6.04
C LEU A 121 -12.84 -9.72 -6.27
N TYR A 122 -12.85 -9.22 -7.50
CA TYR A 122 -13.67 -8.08 -7.93
C TYR A 122 -14.84 -8.49 -8.84
N GLY A 123 -14.76 -9.65 -9.50
CA GLY A 123 -15.88 -10.26 -10.22
C GLY A 123 -16.55 -9.32 -11.24
N SER A 124 -17.88 -9.17 -11.13
CA SER A 124 -18.67 -8.29 -12.00
C SER A 124 -18.60 -6.81 -11.64
N GLN A 125 -17.96 -6.42 -10.53
CA GLN A 125 -17.94 -5.03 -10.05
C GLN A 125 -17.32 -4.04 -11.04
N SER A 126 -16.51 -4.51 -11.99
CA SER A 126 -15.78 -3.69 -12.95
C SER A 126 -16.19 -3.95 -14.41
N GLN A 127 -17.41 -4.44 -14.67
CA GLN A 127 -17.86 -4.80 -16.02
C GLN A 127 -17.95 -3.62 -16.99
N CYS A 128 -18.24 -2.44 -16.47
CA CYS A 128 -18.33 -1.19 -17.23
C CYS A 128 -17.00 -0.71 -17.85
N VAL A 129 -15.86 -1.33 -17.50
CA VAL A 129 -14.55 -1.03 -18.09
C VAL A 129 -13.98 -2.22 -18.87
N SER A 130 -13.52 -1.97 -20.10
CA SER A 130 -12.86 -2.95 -20.96
C SER A 130 -11.35 -3.03 -20.73
N GLN A 131 -10.73 -1.94 -20.25
CA GLN A 131 -9.29 -1.88 -19.99
C GLN A 131 -8.92 -2.75 -18.77
N TYR A 132 -8.13 -3.79 -19.00
CA TYR A 132 -7.81 -4.81 -17.99
C TYR A 132 -7.19 -4.24 -16.70
N ARG A 133 -6.31 -3.23 -16.81
CA ARG A 133 -5.66 -2.61 -15.64
C ARG A 133 -6.67 -1.90 -14.74
N LEU A 134 -7.69 -1.28 -15.32
CA LEU A 134 -8.70 -0.54 -14.57
C LEU A 134 -9.74 -1.44 -13.93
N ARG A 135 -9.90 -2.67 -14.42
CA ARG A 135 -10.76 -3.67 -13.78
C ARG A 135 -10.35 -3.98 -12.34
N LEU A 136 -9.06 -3.84 -12.03
CA LEU A 136 -8.54 -4.02 -10.67
C LEU A 136 -9.07 -2.96 -9.69
N TYR A 137 -9.37 -1.77 -10.20
CA TYR A 137 -9.67 -0.58 -9.39
C TYR A 137 -11.14 -0.16 -9.44
N CYS A 138 -11.79 -0.29 -10.59
CA CYS A 138 -13.11 0.25 -10.84
C CYS A 138 -14.21 -0.50 -10.10
N TYR A 139 -15.16 0.25 -9.54
CA TYR A 139 -16.47 -0.23 -9.13
C TYR A 139 -17.54 0.50 -9.96
N CYS A 140 -18.41 -0.21 -10.67
CA CYS A 140 -19.39 0.40 -11.55
C CYS A 140 -20.55 1.04 -10.77
N ILE A 141 -20.87 2.30 -11.07
CA ILE A 141 -21.97 3.04 -10.41
C ILE A 141 -23.35 2.81 -11.03
N HIS A 142 -23.38 2.28 -12.26
CA HIS A 142 -24.59 1.97 -13.01
C HIS A 142 -24.35 0.65 -13.74
N ASP A 143 -25.22 -0.33 -13.51
CA ASP A 143 -25.39 -1.49 -14.38
C ASP A 143 -26.45 -1.16 -15.44
#